data_AF-A0A817KG41-F1
#
_entry.id   AF-A0A817KG41-F1
#
_cell.length_a   1.000
_cell.length_b   1.000
_cell.length_c   1.000
_cell.angle_alpha   90.00
_cell.angle_beta   90.00
_cell.angle_gamma   90.00
#
_symmetry.space_group_name_H-M   'P 1'
#
loop_
_entity.id
_entity.type
_entity.pdbx_description
1 polymer ?
#
loop_
_entity_poly.entity_id
_entity_poly.type
_entity_poly.pdbx_seq_one_letter_code
_entity_poly.pdbx_strand_id
1 'polypeptide(L)'
;MNIDQHKVIKLYNFIIKFFFDSTMLLGGAGGGKTAMRNILQKALTHLPTIAKDETQTRQSRMATVDVTVLNLKSMQISELYGAINTDTLEFSDGMREDNFKDDNLINQKEQVKIDRDPTTQEFDTFVRDLFNSNVNYAVYLPPDSRMIFDYMIDSNTFLYHEWDSIVPKTEQLIKNEHLQFVIPTVDIVRYSFLITAILIHKKPILLTGNSVVGKTLLIEAMLRSLTLPEGNFVPPGTILGDVLQYNATRHTTTSKLAQAGDIPVENTEGGRRCIPSKRLLQSFSIFTLPDPAAKQLFHIYSIRLRRFLNSLEFSVDVRSSLYLLVSTCLVMYYRISINILSTPSKVHIFNLSDLAKLAQGIMQVSPMNTTDQECLATLFAHECLRIFADRLVTESDLAIFYKHLNATVNSYFKISLDISKYSENPLFCNFLKSDDRLYQQLNDWHQCCSVFLAVSQIREIGDLRDL
;
A
#
# COMPACT_ATOMS: atom_id res chain seq x y z
N MET A 1 -26.87 -0.76 -18.83
CA MET A 1 -27.52 0.34 -18.07
C MET A 1 -28.76 0.78 -18.84
N ASN A 2 -29.96 0.44 -18.39
CA ASN A 2 -31.20 0.94 -19.00
C ASN A 2 -31.44 2.36 -18.49
N ILE A 3 -31.15 3.35 -19.32
CA ILE A 3 -31.49 4.74 -19.04
C ILE A 3 -32.97 4.90 -19.41
N ASP A 4 -33.78 5.17 -18.40
CA ASP A 4 -35.22 5.39 -18.54
C ASP A 4 -35.50 6.59 -19.45
N GLN A 5 -36.19 6.35 -20.57
CA GLN A 5 -36.55 7.36 -21.57
C GLN A 5 -37.36 8.50 -20.95
N HIS A 6 -38.21 8.20 -19.95
CA HIS A 6 -38.99 9.22 -19.25
C HIS A 6 -38.11 10.27 -18.55
N LYS A 7 -36.92 9.89 -18.07
CA LYS A 7 -36.01 10.84 -17.41
C LYS A 7 -35.37 11.81 -18.39
N VAL A 8 -35.03 11.33 -19.60
CA VAL A 8 -34.48 12.17 -20.68
C VAL A 8 -35.52 13.20 -21.13
N ILE A 9 -36.77 12.75 -21.33
CA ILE A 9 -37.90 13.62 -21.74
C ILE A 9 -38.23 14.65 -20.64
N LYS A 10 -38.21 14.24 -19.37
CA LYS A 10 -38.37 15.17 -18.24
C LYS A 10 -37.29 16.24 -18.22
N LEU A 11 -36.04 15.89 -18.48
CA LEU A 11 -34.93 16.85 -18.57
C LEU A 11 -35.14 17.86 -19.73
N TYR A 12 -35.52 17.37 -20.91
CA TYR A 12 -35.85 18.23 -22.06
C TYR A 12 -36.98 19.21 -21.73
N ASN A 13 -38.09 18.70 -21.18
CA ASN A 13 -39.23 19.52 -20.79
C ASN A 13 -38.85 20.54 -19.71
N PHE A 14 -37.97 20.17 -18.78
CA PHE A 14 -37.49 21.08 -17.74
C PHE A 14 -36.64 22.23 -18.32
N ILE A 15 -35.72 21.92 -19.24
CA ILE A 15 -34.89 22.92 -19.93
C ILE A 15 -35.76 23.91 -20.72
N ILE A 16 -36.77 23.42 -21.44
CA ILE A 16 -37.68 24.29 -22.21
C ILE A 16 -38.59 25.12 -21.31
N LYS A 17 -39.11 24.53 -20.22
CA LYS A 17 -40.12 25.17 -19.39
C LYS A 17 -39.55 26.25 -18.47
N PHE A 18 -38.30 26.10 -18.03
CA PHE A 18 -37.76 26.99 -17.00
C PHE A 18 -36.98 28.20 -17.52
N PHE A 19 -36.54 28.25 -18.79
CA PHE A 19 -35.92 29.45 -19.42
C PHE A 19 -34.84 30.19 -18.61
N PHE A 20 -34.28 29.58 -17.56
CA PHE A 20 -33.24 30.13 -16.72
C PHE A 20 -31.92 29.45 -17.10
N ASP A 21 -30.87 30.26 -17.23
CA ASP A 21 -29.58 29.96 -17.82
C ASP A 21 -28.78 28.81 -17.15
N SER A 22 -29.31 28.17 -16.11
CA SER A 22 -28.65 27.04 -15.43
C SER A 22 -29.63 25.96 -14.96
N THR A 23 -29.28 24.70 -15.25
CA THR A 23 -30.00 23.52 -14.76
C THR A 23 -29.02 22.55 -14.10
N MET A 24 -29.39 22.01 -12.93
CA MET A 24 -28.54 21.09 -12.17
C MET A 24 -29.12 19.67 -12.16
N LEU A 25 -28.31 18.69 -12.57
CA LEU A 25 -28.65 17.28 -12.51
C LEU A 25 -28.19 16.64 -11.19
N LEU A 26 -29.12 16.45 -10.27
CA LEU A 26 -28.86 15.84 -8.95
C LEU A 26 -28.91 14.30 -9.00
N GLY A 27 -28.07 13.65 -8.20
CA GLY A 27 -28.11 12.20 -7.95
C GLY A 27 -26.76 11.59 -7.58
N GLY A 28 -26.75 10.33 -7.13
CA GLY A 28 -25.53 9.59 -6.79
C GLY A 28 -24.54 9.41 -7.95
N ALA A 29 -23.26 9.22 -7.64
CA ALA A 29 -22.23 8.93 -8.64
C ALA A 29 -22.61 7.66 -9.44
N GLY A 30 -22.35 7.60 -10.74
CA GLY A 30 -22.69 6.44 -11.57
C GLY A 30 -24.16 6.33 -11.96
N GLY A 31 -25.06 7.23 -11.52
CA GLY A 31 -26.47 7.21 -11.89
C GLY A 31 -26.80 7.54 -13.37
N GLY A 32 -25.84 7.46 -14.29
CA GLY A 32 -26.06 7.67 -15.73
C GLY A 32 -26.32 9.12 -16.17
N LYS A 33 -26.10 10.12 -15.31
CA LYS A 33 -26.33 11.55 -15.63
C LYS A 33 -25.60 12.03 -16.88
N THR A 34 -24.31 11.70 -17.00
CA THR A 34 -23.51 12.04 -18.19
C THR A 34 -24.08 11.40 -19.44
N ALA A 35 -24.51 10.14 -19.36
CA ALA A 35 -25.10 9.43 -20.48
C ALA A 35 -26.48 10.01 -20.85
N MET A 36 -27.32 10.37 -19.89
CA MET A 36 -28.60 11.05 -20.10
C MET A 36 -28.42 12.37 -20.86
N ARG A 37 -27.47 13.20 -20.43
CA ARG A 37 -27.12 14.47 -21.10
C ARG A 37 -26.59 14.23 -22.51
N ASN A 38 -25.70 13.25 -22.70
CA ASN A 38 -25.15 12.92 -24.02
C ASN A 38 -26.25 12.40 -24.98
N ILE A 39 -27.22 11.62 -24.47
CA ILE A 39 -28.39 11.19 -25.25
C ILE A 39 -29.24 12.38 -25.66
N LEU A 40 -29.51 13.30 -24.73
CA LEU A 40 -30.27 14.52 -25.04
C LEU A 40 -29.54 15.41 -26.06
N GLN A 41 -28.22 15.58 -25.92
CA GLN A 41 -27.40 16.33 -26.88
C GLN A 41 -27.49 15.69 -28.28
N LYS A 42 -27.32 14.36 -28.39
CA LYS A 42 -27.46 13.64 -29.65
C LYS A 42 -28.88 13.80 -30.22
N ALA A 43 -29.92 13.70 -29.39
CA ALA A 43 -31.29 13.89 -29.84
C ALA A 43 -31.52 15.31 -30.38
N LEU A 44 -31.07 16.36 -29.69
CA LEU A 44 -31.23 17.75 -30.11
C LEU A 44 -30.44 18.12 -31.37
N THR A 45 -29.32 17.44 -31.61
CA THR A 45 -28.52 17.63 -32.84
C THR A 45 -29.10 16.87 -34.03
N HIS A 46 -29.70 15.69 -33.82
CA HIS A 46 -30.30 14.87 -34.89
C HIS A 46 -31.77 15.21 -35.21
N LEU A 47 -32.55 15.72 -34.26
CA LEU A 47 -33.97 16.08 -34.47
C LEU A 47 -34.18 17.13 -35.59
N PRO A 48 -33.38 18.22 -35.67
CA PRO A 48 -33.51 19.21 -36.75
C PRO A 48 -33.16 18.66 -38.13
N THR A 49 -32.36 17.57 -38.22
CA THR A 49 -32.04 16.93 -39.50
C THR A 49 -33.19 16.07 -40.01
N ILE A 50 -33.93 15.40 -39.12
CA ILE A 50 -35.08 14.56 -39.47
C ILE A 50 -36.30 15.42 -39.87
N ALA A 51 -36.50 16.55 -39.19
CA ALA A 51 -37.62 17.45 -39.47
C ALA A 51 -37.52 18.19 -40.82
N LYS A 52 -36.34 18.20 -41.47
CA LYS A 52 -36.14 18.82 -42.80
C LYS A 52 -36.77 18.01 -43.94
N ASP A 53 -36.96 16.71 -43.76
CA ASP A 53 -37.48 15.83 -44.82
C ASP A 53 -39.01 15.91 -44.95
N GLU A 54 -39.74 16.40 -43.94
CA GLU A 54 -41.20 16.34 -43.93
C GLU A 54 -41.93 17.67 -44.23
N THR A 55 -41.33 18.85 -44.02
CA THR A 55 -42.01 20.13 -44.35
C THR A 55 -41.06 21.29 -44.72
N GLN A 56 -41.24 21.86 -45.92
CA GLN A 56 -40.42 22.96 -46.48
C GLN A 56 -40.70 24.37 -45.90
N THR A 57 -41.36 24.52 -44.76
CA THR A 57 -41.74 25.85 -44.25
C THR A 57 -41.44 26.00 -42.76
N ARG A 58 -40.17 26.26 -42.46
CA ARG A 58 -39.62 27.20 -41.45
C ARG A 58 -38.12 26.94 -41.36
N GLN A 59 -37.30 27.97 -41.51
CA GLN A 59 -35.85 27.86 -41.31
C GLN A 59 -35.56 27.36 -39.88
N SER A 60 -35.41 26.04 -39.71
CA SER A 60 -34.92 25.47 -38.45
C SER A 60 -33.42 25.74 -38.41
N ARG A 61 -33.02 26.74 -37.61
CA ARG A 61 -31.60 26.94 -37.27
C ARG A 61 -31.09 25.63 -36.69
N MET A 62 -30.04 25.08 -37.29
CA MET A 62 -29.40 23.87 -36.78
C MET A 62 -28.92 24.18 -35.37
N ALA A 63 -29.56 23.58 -34.36
CA ALA A 63 -29.17 23.81 -32.98
C ALA A 63 -27.87 23.03 -32.72
N THR A 64 -26.73 23.70 -32.90
CA THR A 64 -25.43 23.17 -32.47
C THR A 64 -25.38 23.28 -30.96
N VAL A 65 -25.42 22.14 -30.27
CA VAL A 65 -25.28 22.09 -28.82
C VAL A 65 -23.80 21.91 -28.50
N ASP A 66 -23.13 23.04 -28.24
CA ASP A 66 -21.75 23.04 -27.78
C ASP A 66 -21.67 22.67 -26.30
N VAL A 67 -20.71 21.81 -26.00
CA VAL A 67 -20.53 21.25 -24.68
C VAL A 67 -19.10 21.52 -24.22
N THR A 68 -18.98 22.23 -23.11
CA THR A 68 -17.76 22.34 -22.34
C THR A 68 -17.90 21.55 -21.05
N VAL A 69 -16.92 20.71 -20.74
CA VAL A 69 -16.88 19.93 -19.49
C VAL A 69 -15.78 20.49 -18.63
N LEU A 70 -16.15 20.97 -17.45
CA LEU A 70 -15.19 21.53 -16.49
C LEU A 70 -15.30 20.81 -15.14
N ASN A 71 -14.17 20.41 -14.58
CA ASN A 71 -14.10 19.78 -13.26
C ASN A 71 -13.71 20.82 -12.20
N LEU A 72 -14.70 21.41 -11.55
CA LEU A 72 -14.51 22.47 -10.56
C LEU A 72 -13.68 22.02 -9.34
N LYS A 73 -13.63 20.71 -9.05
CA LYS A 73 -12.88 20.19 -7.89
C LYS A 73 -11.39 19.95 -8.15
N SER A 74 -10.95 20.07 -9.41
CA SER A 74 -9.53 19.93 -9.77
C SER A 74 -8.82 21.26 -9.98
N MET A 75 -9.51 22.39 -9.80
CA MET A 75 -8.96 23.74 -9.91
C MET A 75 -9.02 24.41 -8.55
N GLN A 76 -8.07 25.31 -8.26
CA GLN A 76 -8.17 26.13 -7.06
C GLN A 76 -9.30 27.17 -7.22
N ILE A 77 -9.89 27.57 -6.10
CA ILE A 77 -10.97 28.57 -6.09
C ILE A 77 -10.47 29.90 -6.67
N SER A 78 -9.22 30.26 -6.38
CA SER A 78 -8.53 31.42 -6.95
C SER A 78 -8.34 31.33 -8.46
N GLU A 79 -8.04 30.15 -9.01
CA GLU A 79 -7.93 29.94 -10.47
C GLU A 79 -9.29 29.96 -11.16
N LEU A 80 -10.34 29.57 -10.45
CA LEU A 80 -11.70 29.50 -10.97
C LEU A 80 -12.39 30.86 -10.96
N TYR A 81 -12.25 31.64 -9.89
CA TYR A 81 -12.97 32.90 -9.65
C TYR A 81 -12.08 34.15 -9.63
N GLY A 82 -10.77 33.97 -9.70
CA GLY A 82 -9.80 35.04 -9.51
C GLY A 82 -9.47 35.22 -8.03
N ALA A 83 -8.38 35.93 -7.77
CA ALA A 83 -7.97 36.29 -6.42
C ALA A 83 -7.48 37.74 -6.38
N ILE A 84 -7.85 38.44 -5.30
CA ILE A 84 -7.27 39.75 -4.99
C ILE A 84 -5.99 39.48 -4.22
N ASN A 85 -4.86 39.99 -4.73
CA ASN A 85 -3.63 39.99 -3.95
C ASN A 85 -3.75 41.08 -2.87
N THR A 86 -3.74 40.69 -1.59
CA THR A 86 -3.91 41.61 -0.46
C THR A 86 -2.78 42.62 -0.34
N ASP A 87 -1.60 42.31 -0.90
CA ASP A 87 -0.40 43.13 -0.77
C ASP A 87 -0.27 44.14 -1.91
N THR A 88 -0.75 43.80 -3.12
CA THR A 88 -0.70 44.70 -4.28
C THR A 88 -2.05 45.35 -4.63
N LEU A 89 -3.15 44.91 -4.00
CA LEU A 89 -4.55 45.27 -4.34
C LEU A 89 -4.94 45.02 -5.80
N GLU A 90 -4.13 44.26 -6.54
CA GLU A 90 -4.40 43.88 -7.91
C GLU A 90 -5.29 42.65 -7.96
N PHE A 91 -6.30 42.70 -8.84
CA PHE A 91 -7.17 41.57 -9.12
C PHE A 91 -6.51 40.70 -10.19
N SER A 92 -6.39 39.40 -9.90
CA SER A 92 -5.99 38.40 -10.88
C SER A 92 -7.24 37.68 -11.38
N ASP A 93 -7.50 37.76 -12.69
CA ASP A 93 -8.69 37.19 -13.32
C ASP A 93 -8.67 35.65 -13.24
N GLY A 94 -9.80 35.08 -12.82
CA GLY A 94 -10.04 33.63 -12.88
C GLY A 94 -10.69 33.21 -14.20
N MET A 95 -10.69 31.90 -14.46
CA MET A 95 -11.26 31.31 -15.69
C MET A 95 -12.77 31.51 -15.88
N ARG A 96 -13.48 32.13 -14.93
CA ARG A 96 -14.94 32.19 -14.90
C ARG A 96 -15.49 33.51 -14.35
N GLU A 97 -15.41 34.58 -15.12
CA GLU A 97 -16.29 35.74 -14.95
C GLU A 97 -17.51 35.60 -15.86
N ASP A 98 -18.55 34.91 -15.36
CA ASP A 98 -19.94 35.32 -15.53
C ASP A 98 -20.88 34.44 -14.69
N ASN A 99 -21.61 35.12 -13.81
CA ASN A 99 -22.85 34.77 -13.13
C ASN A 99 -22.84 33.81 -11.91
N PHE A 100 -23.28 34.44 -10.80
CA PHE A 100 -23.86 33.97 -9.52
C PHE A 100 -22.96 33.72 -8.30
N LYS A 101 -23.31 34.50 -7.25
CA LYS A 101 -22.90 34.43 -5.86
C LYS A 101 -23.78 33.47 -5.04
N ASP A 102 -23.16 33.00 -3.96
CA ASP A 102 -23.71 32.47 -2.70
C ASP A 102 -24.44 31.10 -2.72
N ASP A 103 -23.90 30.10 -2.01
CA ASP A 103 -24.39 29.78 -0.65
C ASP A 103 -23.65 28.60 0.02
N ASN A 104 -23.60 28.67 1.35
CA ASN A 104 -23.11 27.66 2.29
C ASN A 104 -23.91 26.34 2.22
N LEU A 105 -23.31 25.21 2.63
CA LEU A 105 -23.83 24.30 3.68
C LEU A 105 -23.19 22.88 3.71
N ILE A 106 -22.88 22.49 4.95
CA ILE A 106 -23.03 21.18 5.61
C ILE A 106 -22.10 20.01 5.22
N ASN A 107 -21.15 19.78 6.14
CA ASN A 107 -20.51 18.49 6.37
C ASN A 107 -21.49 17.53 7.08
N GLN A 108 -21.81 16.40 6.45
CA GLN A 108 -22.25 15.20 7.17
C GLN A 108 -21.19 14.11 6.97
N LYS A 109 -20.51 13.76 8.07
CA LYS A 109 -19.58 12.65 8.15
C LYS A 109 -20.35 11.42 8.65
N GLU A 110 -20.63 10.48 7.76
CA GLU A 110 -20.95 9.12 8.16
C GLU A 110 -19.65 8.32 8.29
N GLN A 111 -19.32 7.92 9.51
CA GLN A 111 -18.28 6.93 9.76
C GLN A 111 -18.90 5.54 9.57
N VAL A 112 -18.59 4.90 8.45
CA VAL A 112 -18.85 3.48 8.27
C VAL A 112 -17.71 2.74 8.96
N LYS A 113 -18.02 2.10 10.10
CA LYS A 113 -17.17 1.07 10.69
C LYS A 113 -17.17 -0.12 9.74
N ILE A 114 -16.01 -0.44 9.19
CA ILE A 114 -15.77 -1.69 8.47
C ILE A 114 -15.08 -2.60 9.48
N ASP A 115 -15.88 -3.38 10.21
CA ASP A 115 -15.34 -4.48 11.01
C ASP A 115 -14.86 -5.58 10.05
N ARG A 116 -13.64 -6.08 10.30
CA ARG A 116 -12.93 -7.03 9.44
C ARG A 116 -13.09 -8.46 9.95
N ASP A 117 -13.07 -9.37 8.97
CA ASP A 117 -12.69 -10.80 9.03
C ASP A 117 -13.72 -11.94 9.04
N PRO A 118 -15.06 -11.80 9.22
CA PRO A 118 -16.00 -12.90 8.90
C PRO A 118 -16.44 -12.93 7.41
N THR A 119 -16.28 -11.82 6.69
CA THR A 119 -16.89 -11.63 5.36
C THR A 119 -16.35 -12.56 4.26
N THR A 120 -15.08 -12.97 4.32
CA THR A 120 -14.47 -13.80 3.26
C THR A 120 -14.97 -15.25 3.31
N GLN A 121 -15.22 -15.79 4.50
CA GLN A 121 -15.79 -17.13 4.70
C GLN A 121 -17.28 -17.14 4.36
N GLU A 122 -18.02 -16.10 4.78
CA GLU A 122 -19.41 -15.90 4.39
C GLU A 122 -19.55 -15.79 2.87
N PHE A 123 -18.64 -15.06 2.22
CA PHE A 123 -18.61 -14.93 0.77
C PHE A 123 -18.28 -16.26 0.08
N ASP A 124 -17.31 -17.03 0.59
CA ASP A 124 -16.98 -18.35 0.04
C ASP A 124 -18.20 -19.28 0.06
N THR A 125 -18.87 -19.35 1.21
CA THR A 125 -20.09 -20.15 1.40
C THR A 125 -21.19 -19.69 0.43
N PHE A 126 -21.42 -18.37 0.36
CA PHE A 126 -22.40 -17.78 -0.55
C PHE A 126 -22.13 -18.13 -2.03
N VAL A 127 -20.88 -18.05 -2.48
CA VAL A 127 -20.53 -18.37 -3.86
C VAL A 127 -20.75 -19.85 -4.12
N ARG A 128 -20.33 -20.73 -3.21
CA ARG A 128 -20.55 -22.18 -3.35
C ARG A 128 -22.04 -22.50 -3.42
N ASP A 129 -22.86 -21.90 -2.57
CA ASP A 129 -24.32 -22.07 -2.59
C ASP A 129 -24.94 -21.56 -3.91
N LEU A 130 -24.47 -20.42 -4.42
CA LEU A 130 -24.96 -19.85 -5.68
C LEU A 130 -24.68 -20.75 -6.89
N PHE A 131 -23.49 -21.35 -6.96
CA PHE A 131 -23.13 -22.26 -8.05
C PHE A 131 -23.72 -23.66 -7.88
N ASN A 132 -23.88 -24.14 -6.65
CA ASN A 132 -24.53 -25.44 -6.38
C ASN A 132 -26.04 -25.42 -6.61
N SER A 133 -26.71 -24.29 -6.30
CA SER A 133 -28.16 -24.14 -6.50
C SER A 133 -28.57 -23.96 -7.97
N ASN A 134 -27.69 -23.38 -8.78
CA ASN A 134 -27.95 -23.10 -10.19
C ASN A 134 -27.24 -24.10 -11.10
N VAL A 135 -27.90 -25.24 -11.36
CA VAL A 135 -27.43 -26.35 -12.23
C VAL A 135 -27.12 -25.91 -13.68
N ASN A 136 -27.50 -24.69 -14.08
CA ASN A 136 -27.28 -24.14 -15.42
C ASN A 136 -25.90 -23.52 -15.64
N TYR A 137 -25.07 -23.38 -14.62
CA TYR A 137 -23.68 -22.95 -14.82
C TYR A 137 -22.81 -24.19 -15.04
N ALA A 138 -22.21 -24.31 -16.23
CA ALA A 138 -21.25 -25.38 -16.56
C ALA A 138 -19.88 -25.16 -15.87
N VAL A 139 -19.88 -24.67 -14.63
CA VAL A 139 -18.68 -24.31 -13.86
C VAL A 139 -18.69 -25.15 -12.59
N TYR A 140 -17.73 -26.08 -12.49
CA TYR A 140 -17.54 -26.90 -11.31
C TYR A 140 -16.49 -26.25 -10.41
N LEU A 141 -16.87 -25.88 -9.18
CA LEU A 141 -15.94 -25.38 -8.19
C LEU A 141 -15.13 -26.54 -7.57
N PRO A 142 -13.86 -26.32 -7.17
CA PRO A 142 -13.08 -27.35 -6.50
C PRO A 142 -13.78 -27.83 -5.22
N PRO A 143 -13.85 -29.16 -4.98
CA PRO A 143 -14.52 -29.74 -3.82
C PRO A 143 -13.70 -29.62 -2.52
N ASP A 144 -12.45 -29.16 -2.61
CA ASP A 144 -11.51 -29.12 -1.49
C ASP A 144 -11.91 -28.10 -0.41
N SER A 145 -11.53 -28.39 0.83
CA SER A 145 -11.80 -27.61 2.06
C SER A 145 -11.13 -26.23 2.13
N ARG A 146 -10.53 -25.76 1.02
CA ARG A 146 -9.88 -24.45 0.93
C ARG A 146 -10.83 -23.40 0.37
N MET A 147 -10.51 -22.13 0.56
CA MET A 147 -11.34 -21.04 0.07
C MET A 147 -11.15 -20.85 -1.44
N ILE A 148 -12.15 -20.31 -2.13
CA ILE A 148 -12.07 -20.00 -3.58
C ILE A 148 -10.90 -19.05 -3.87
N PHE A 149 -10.54 -18.18 -2.93
CA PHE A 149 -9.41 -17.26 -3.06
C PHE A 149 -8.05 -17.98 -3.19
N ASP A 150 -7.94 -19.24 -2.76
CA ASP A 150 -6.69 -20.03 -2.81
C ASP A 150 -6.41 -20.64 -4.18
N TYR A 151 -7.35 -20.49 -5.12
CA TYR A 151 -7.22 -20.95 -6.49
C TYR A 151 -7.05 -19.81 -7.49
N MET A 152 -6.25 -20.08 -8.51
CA MET A 152 -6.11 -19.32 -9.74
C MET A 152 -6.83 -20.08 -10.85
N ILE A 153 -7.52 -19.37 -11.73
CA ILE A 153 -8.05 -19.95 -12.96
C ILE A 153 -7.05 -19.66 -14.07
N ASP A 154 -6.51 -20.71 -14.69
CA ASP A 154 -5.68 -20.57 -15.89
C ASP A 154 -6.57 -20.27 -17.11
N SER A 155 -6.23 -19.21 -17.86
CA SER A 155 -6.98 -18.80 -19.04
C SER A 155 -6.88 -19.77 -20.21
N ASN A 156 -5.85 -20.63 -20.22
CA ASN A 156 -5.62 -21.57 -21.32
C ASN A 156 -6.29 -22.92 -21.09
N THR A 157 -6.15 -23.46 -19.87
CA THR A 157 -6.70 -24.78 -19.52
C THR A 157 -8.08 -24.70 -18.90
N PHE A 158 -8.52 -23.53 -18.43
CA PHE A 158 -9.74 -23.34 -17.63
C PHE A 158 -9.79 -24.21 -16.36
N LEU A 159 -8.63 -24.68 -15.90
CA LEU A 159 -8.49 -25.46 -14.69
C LEU A 159 -8.08 -24.58 -13.51
N TYR A 160 -8.43 -25.04 -12.32
CA TYR A 160 -8.04 -24.41 -11.07
C TYR A 160 -6.63 -24.87 -10.68
N HIS A 161 -5.74 -23.91 -10.46
CA HIS A 161 -4.40 -24.13 -9.93
C HIS A 161 -4.28 -23.49 -8.55
N GLU A 162 -3.61 -24.15 -7.61
CA GLU A 162 -3.34 -23.56 -6.30
C GLU A 162 -2.28 -22.47 -6.42
N TRP A 163 -2.49 -21.33 -5.75
CA TRP A 163 -1.48 -20.27 -5.72
C TRP A 163 -0.15 -20.74 -5.12
N ASP A 164 -0.19 -21.66 -4.14
CA ASP A 164 0.99 -22.27 -3.52
C ASP A 164 1.89 -22.98 -4.53
N SER A 165 1.34 -23.52 -5.61
CA SER A 165 2.10 -24.21 -6.66
C SER A 165 2.88 -23.25 -7.57
N ILE A 166 2.44 -21.98 -7.63
CA ILE A 166 3.01 -20.95 -8.50
C ILE A 166 4.12 -20.18 -7.76
N VAL A 167 4.04 -20.11 -6.42
CA VAL A 167 5.06 -19.45 -5.60
C VAL A 167 6.38 -20.22 -5.69
N PRO A 168 7.51 -19.55 -6.04
CA PRO A 168 8.80 -20.23 -6.13
C PRO A 168 9.21 -20.85 -4.80
N LYS A 169 9.88 -22.00 -4.87
CA LYS A 169 10.36 -22.69 -3.66
C LYS A 169 11.42 -21.84 -2.94
N THR A 170 11.45 -21.94 -1.60
CA THR A 170 12.36 -21.19 -0.72
C THR A 170 13.82 -21.23 -1.19
N GLU A 171 14.29 -22.36 -1.70
CA GLU A 171 15.67 -22.56 -2.18
C GLU A 171 16.01 -21.70 -3.40
N GLN A 172 15.07 -21.52 -4.33
CA GLN A 172 15.23 -20.68 -5.51
C GLN A 172 15.23 -19.19 -5.11
N LEU A 173 14.42 -18.84 -4.12
CA LEU A 173 14.39 -17.49 -3.56
C LEU A 173 15.74 -17.13 -2.94
N ILE A 174 16.39 -18.04 -2.22
CA ILE A 174 17.68 -17.75 -1.57
C ILE A 174 18.78 -17.45 -2.60
N LYS A 175 18.78 -18.13 -3.75
CA LYS A 175 19.83 -17.99 -4.80
C LYS A 175 19.68 -16.73 -5.66
N ASN A 176 18.46 -16.21 -5.80
CA ASN A 176 18.20 -15.08 -6.68
C ASN A 176 18.50 -13.74 -5.99
N GLU A 177 19.64 -13.13 -6.30
CA GLU A 177 20.03 -11.81 -5.79
C GLU A 177 19.09 -10.68 -6.24
N HIS A 178 18.52 -10.79 -7.46
CA HIS A 178 17.56 -9.81 -7.99
C HIS A 178 16.25 -9.70 -7.19
N LEU A 179 15.95 -10.67 -6.32
CA LEU A 179 14.79 -10.65 -5.41
C LEU A 179 15.09 -9.94 -4.08
N GLN A 180 16.09 -9.07 -4.02
CA GLN A 180 16.47 -8.36 -2.81
C GLN A 180 15.33 -7.47 -2.27
N PHE A 181 14.45 -6.99 -3.15
CA PHE A 181 13.41 -6.02 -2.79
C PHE A 181 12.12 -6.65 -2.27
N VAL A 182 11.62 -7.74 -2.89
CA VAL A 182 10.32 -8.34 -2.55
C VAL A 182 10.42 -9.85 -2.49
N ILE A 183 9.96 -10.43 -1.39
CA ILE A 183 9.87 -11.88 -1.24
C ILE A 183 8.49 -12.31 -1.76
N PRO A 184 8.40 -13.14 -2.81
CA PRO A 184 7.12 -13.54 -3.37
C PRO A 184 6.38 -14.44 -2.39
N THR A 185 5.29 -13.93 -1.84
CA THR A 185 4.29 -14.71 -1.10
C THR A 185 3.08 -14.98 -1.99
N VAL A 186 2.22 -15.90 -1.55
CA VAL A 186 0.92 -16.20 -2.18
C VAL A 186 0.13 -14.92 -2.46
N ASP A 187 0.01 -14.04 -1.46
CA ASP A 187 -0.71 -12.78 -1.61
C ASP A 187 -0.04 -11.85 -2.62
N ILE A 188 1.29 -11.71 -2.55
CA ILE A 188 2.02 -10.87 -3.51
C ILE A 188 1.81 -11.37 -4.93
N VAL A 189 1.92 -12.69 -5.18
CA VAL A 189 1.71 -13.28 -6.52
C VAL A 189 0.26 -13.09 -6.98
N ARG A 190 -0.72 -13.36 -6.10
CA ARG A 190 -2.15 -13.20 -6.37
C ARG A 190 -2.52 -11.76 -6.74
N TYR A 191 -2.13 -10.79 -5.90
CA TYR A 191 -2.41 -9.37 -6.17
C TYR A 191 -1.62 -8.86 -7.38
N SER A 192 -0.39 -9.32 -7.59
CA SER A 192 0.39 -8.99 -8.79
C SER A 192 -0.33 -9.44 -10.06
N PHE A 193 -0.90 -10.65 -10.06
CA PHE A 193 -1.68 -11.17 -11.18
C PHE A 193 -2.92 -10.31 -11.46
N LEU A 194 -3.72 -10.00 -10.43
CA LEU A 194 -4.94 -9.21 -10.56
C LEU A 194 -4.67 -7.77 -11.02
N ILE A 195 -3.65 -7.13 -10.43
CA ILE A 195 -3.22 -5.78 -10.81
C ILE A 195 -2.82 -5.79 -12.29
N THR A 196 -2.04 -6.78 -12.70
CA THR A 196 -1.58 -6.92 -14.09
C THR A 196 -2.73 -7.06 -15.06
N ALA A 197 -3.71 -7.92 -14.77
CA ALA A 197 -4.89 -8.09 -15.62
C ALA A 197 -5.65 -6.77 -15.86
N ILE A 198 -5.72 -5.89 -14.87
CA ILE A 198 -6.38 -4.58 -15.00
C ILE A 198 -5.48 -3.56 -15.71
N LEU A 199 -4.17 -3.60 -15.46
CA LEU A 199 -3.19 -2.74 -16.11
C LEU A 199 -3.09 -2.99 -17.63
N ILE A 200 -3.31 -4.22 -18.11
CA ILE A 200 -3.44 -4.52 -19.55
C ILE A 200 -4.47 -3.60 -20.21
N HIS A 201 -5.58 -3.37 -19.52
CA HIS A 201 -6.67 -2.54 -20.01
C HIS A 201 -6.48 -1.05 -19.71
N LYS A 202 -5.31 -0.64 -19.21
CA LYS A 202 -4.96 0.75 -18.86
C LYS A 202 -5.97 1.41 -17.92
N LYS A 203 -6.56 0.62 -17.00
CA LYS A 203 -7.48 1.12 -15.99
C LYS A 203 -6.72 1.42 -14.69
N PRO A 204 -7.05 2.53 -14.00
CA PRO A 204 -6.34 2.91 -12.79
C PRO A 204 -6.81 2.06 -11.59
N ILE A 205 -5.89 1.80 -10.67
CA ILE A 205 -6.07 0.90 -9.52
C ILE A 205 -5.84 1.69 -8.22
N LEU A 206 -6.64 1.41 -7.19
CA LEU A 206 -6.47 1.93 -5.84
C LEU A 206 -6.20 0.79 -4.88
N LEU A 207 -5.05 0.80 -4.22
CA LEU A 207 -4.69 -0.21 -3.21
C LEU A 207 -4.94 0.32 -1.79
N THR A 208 -5.81 -0.36 -1.07
CA THR A 208 -6.19 -0.08 0.32
C THR A 208 -5.70 -1.20 1.26
N GLY A 209 -5.69 -0.97 2.57
CA GLY A 209 -5.12 -1.89 3.57
C GLY A 209 -4.34 -1.17 4.67
N ASN A 210 -3.88 -1.88 5.70
CA ASN A 210 -3.18 -1.23 6.81
C ASN A 210 -1.84 -0.64 6.39
N SER A 211 -1.29 0.22 7.24
CA SER A 211 0.03 0.76 6.95
C SER A 211 1.05 -0.38 6.96
N VAL A 212 2.06 -0.32 6.08
CA VAL A 212 3.21 -1.25 6.10
C VAL A 212 2.92 -2.69 5.60
N VAL A 213 1.77 -2.97 5.00
CA VAL A 213 1.49 -4.26 4.31
C VAL A 213 2.32 -4.45 3.01
N GLY A 214 3.24 -3.53 2.71
CA GLY A 214 4.09 -3.61 1.51
C GLY A 214 3.39 -3.15 0.23
N LYS A 215 2.37 -2.28 0.31
CA LYS A 215 1.64 -1.76 -0.86
C LYS A 215 2.55 -1.00 -1.84
N THR A 216 3.33 -0.05 -1.33
CA THR A 216 4.30 0.70 -2.13
C THR A 216 5.35 -0.23 -2.72
N LEU A 217 5.82 -1.20 -1.91
CA LEU A 217 6.77 -2.22 -2.32
C LEU A 217 6.21 -3.12 -3.44
N LEU A 218 4.93 -3.50 -3.36
CA LEU A 218 4.22 -4.25 -4.40
C LEU A 218 4.13 -3.42 -5.68
N ILE A 219 3.72 -2.16 -5.61
CA ILE A 219 3.64 -1.27 -6.78
C ILE A 219 5.02 -1.09 -7.41
N GLU A 220 6.06 -0.80 -6.61
CA GLU A 220 7.43 -0.64 -7.09
C GLU A 220 7.95 -1.93 -7.74
N ALA A 221 7.67 -3.09 -7.13
CA ALA A 221 8.06 -4.38 -7.70
C ALA A 221 7.34 -4.67 -9.01
N MET A 222 6.06 -4.32 -9.11
CA MET A 222 5.27 -4.46 -10.33
C MET A 222 5.75 -3.52 -11.42
N LEU A 223 6.04 -2.25 -11.10
CA LEU A 223 6.57 -1.31 -12.07
C LEU A 223 7.96 -1.76 -12.57
N ARG A 224 8.82 -2.25 -11.67
CA ARG A 224 10.14 -2.78 -12.05
C ARG A 224 10.04 -4.06 -12.88
N SER A 225 9.14 -4.98 -12.54
CA SER A 225 8.95 -6.21 -13.30
C SER A 225 8.44 -5.91 -14.72
N LEU A 226 7.57 -4.90 -14.86
CA LEU A 226 7.13 -4.40 -16.16
C LEU A 226 8.26 -3.73 -16.96
N THR A 227 9.26 -3.13 -16.34
CA THR A 227 10.37 -2.48 -17.07
C THR A 227 11.50 -3.42 -17.50
N LEU A 228 11.52 -4.67 -16.99
CA LEU A 228 12.56 -5.64 -17.31
C LEU A 228 12.22 -6.45 -18.59
N PRO A 229 13.20 -6.72 -19.47
CA PRO A 229 12.99 -7.46 -20.73
C PRO A 229 12.72 -8.96 -20.55
N GLU A 230 12.98 -9.54 -19.37
CA GLU A 230 12.66 -10.94 -19.04
C GLU A 230 12.03 -11.04 -17.64
N GLY A 231 10.71 -11.27 -17.60
CA GLY A 231 9.93 -11.42 -16.38
C GLY A 231 10.12 -12.81 -15.74
N ASN A 232 11.27 -13.04 -15.10
CA ASN A 232 11.74 -14.36 -14.66
C ASN A 232 10.94 -15.09 -13.56
N PHE A 233 9.76 -14.60 -13.16
CA PHE A 233 9.04 -15.14 -11.99
C PHE A 233 7.78 -15.91 -12.31
N VAL A 234 7.29 -15.86 -13.54
CA VAL A 234 6.01 -16.47 -13.88
C VAL A 234 6.15 -17.29 -15.16
N PRO A 235 5.71 -18.56 -15.17
CA PRO A 235 5.84 -19.39 -16.35
C PRO A 235 5.16 -18.74 -17.57
N PRO A 236 5.78 -18.85 -18.76
CA PRO A 236 5.19 -18.36 -20.01
C PRO A 236 3.86 -19.07 -20.27
N GLY A 237 2.86 -18.33 -20.75
CA GLY A 237 1.49 -18.81 -20.96
C GLY A 237 0.50 -18.45 -19.85
N THR A 238 0.92 -17.73 -18.81
CA THR A 238 -0.01 -17.10 -17.85
C THR A 238 -0.21 -15.64 -18.21
N ILE A 239 -1.38 -15.05 -17.89
CA ILE A 239 -1.67 -13.63 -18.16
C ILE A 239 -0.56 -12.71 -17.61
N LEU A 240 -0.01 -13.01 -16.43
CA LEU A 240 1.08 -12.24 -15.85
C LEU A 240 2.40 -12.42 -16.61
N GLY A 241 2.75 -13.63 -17.03
CA GLY A 241 3.90 -13.89 -17.91
C GLY A 241 3.77 -13.18 -19.26
N ASP A 242 2.59 -13.27 -19.88
CA ASP A 242 2.29 -12.66 -21.17
C ASP A 242 2.42 -11.13 -21.11
N VAL A 243 2.01 -10.50 -20.00
CA VAL A 243 2.18 -9.05 -19.83
C VAL A 243 3.61 -8.63 -19.61
N LEU A 244 4.36 -9.39 -18.82
CA LEU A 244 5.79 -9.12 -18.63
C LEU A 244 6.54 -9.27 -19.97
N GLN A 245 6.16 -10.24 -20.79
CA GLN A 245 6.74 -10.48 -22.13
C GLN A 245 6.22 -9.50 -23.21
N TYR A 246 5.03 -8.94 -23.03
CA TYR A 246 4.44 -7.92 -23.92
C TYR A 246 5.24 -6.62 -23.97
N ASN A 247 5.99 -6.28 -22.92
CA ASN A 247 6.94 -5.16 -22.96
C ASN A 247 8.24 -5.51 -23.71
N ALA A 248 8.70 -6.77 -23.64
CA ALA A 248 9.88 -7.23 -24.38
C ALA A 248 9.73 -7.06 -25.91
N THR A 249 8.51 -7.25 -26.43
CA THR A 249 8.20 -7.07 -27.86
C THR A 249 8.08 -5.61 -28.32
N ARG A 250 8.13 -4.63 -27.41
CA ARG A 250 7.98 -3.18 -27.72
C ARG A 250 9.26 -2.35 -27.62
N HIS A 251 10.41 -2.96 -27.37
CA HIS A 251 11.69 -2.22 -27.23
C HIS A 251 12.21 -1.51 -28.50
N THR A 252 11.45 -1.40 -29.60
CA THR A 252 11.77 -0.48 -30.71
C THR A 252 11.19 0.92 -30.57
N THR A 253 10.36 1.24 -29.55
CA THR A 253 9.79 2.59 -29.37
C THR A 253 9.65 3.03 -27.90
N THR A 254 10.73 2.94 -27.14
CA THR A 254 10.82 3.55 -25.80
C THR A 254 11.23 5.02 -25.89
N SER A 255 10.25 5.95 -25.84
CA SER A 255 10.52 7.33 -25.37
C SER A 255 9.29 8.11 -24.84
N LYS A 256 8.10 7.51 -24.65
CA LYS A 256 6.90 8.25 -24.19
C LYS A 256 6.00 7.55 -23.16
N LEU A 257 6.55 6.64 -22.35
CA LEU A 257 5.82 6.06 -21.20
C LEU A 257 6.40 6.49 -19.84
N ALA A 258 7.19 7.57 -19.81
CA ALA A 258 7.43 8.31 -18.58
C ALA A 258 6.22 9.23 -18.31
N GLN A 259 5.69 9.17 -17.09
CA GLN A 259 4.50 9.88 -16.58
C GLN A 259 3.14 9.18 -16.74
N ALA A 260 3.07 7.90 -16.40
CA ALA A 260 1.91 7.41 -15.64
C ALA A 260 2.34 7.52 -14.16
N GLY A 261 1.98 8.58 -13.44
CA GLY A 261 0.60 8.92 -13.10
C GLY A 261 0.36 8.29 -11.73
N ASP A 262 0.53 9.09 -10.68
CA ASP A 262 0.51 8.70 -9.27
C ASP A 262 -0.53 7.63 -8.96
N ILE A 263 -0.09 6.40 -8.65
CA ILE A 263 -0.97 5.38 -8.09
C ILE A 263 -1.18 5.77 -6.63
N PRO A 264 -2.39 6.23 -6.22
CA PRO A 264 -2.59 6.69 -4.86
C PRO A 264 -2.52 5.48 -3.92
N VAL A 265 -1.64 5.52 -2.93
CA VAL A 265 -1.59 4.53 -1.86
C VAL A 265 -2.25 5.14 -0.63
N GLU A 266 -3.44 4.64 -0.26
CA GLU A 266 -4.14 5.13 0.92
C GLU A 266 -3.92 4.18 2.12
N ASN A 267 -3.28 4.67 3.18
CA ASN A 267 -2.99 3.91 4.40
C ASN A 267 -4.20 3.85 5.34
N THR A 268 -4.56 2.67 5.88
CA THR A 268 -5.80 2.53 6.66
C THR A 268 -5.74 2.72 8.18
N GLU A 269 -4.89 3.58 8.75
CA GLU A 269 -4.91 3.88 10.19
C GLU A 269 -5.17 5.36 10.55
N GLY A 270 -5.86 5.60 11.68
CA GLY A 270 -6.00 6.92 12.34
C GLY A 270 -7.08 7.86 11.82
N GLY A 271 -7.90 8.43 12.73
CA GLY A 271 -9.13 9.21 12.51
C GLY A 271 -9.02 10.57 11.79
N ARG A 272 -8.06 10.74 10.87
CA ARG A 272 -7.90 11.91 10.00
C ARG A 272 -7.84 11.50 8.52
N ARG A 273 -8.79 10.72 8.03
CA ARG A 273 -8.81 10.37 6.59
C ARG A 273 -9.96 11.03 5.84
N CYS A 274 -9.59 11.69 4.76
CA CYS A 274 -10.50 12.17 3.74
C CYS A 274 -10.86 10.99 2.85
N ILE A 275 -12.02 10.37 3.09
CA ILE A 275 -12.57 9.38 2.16
C ILE A 275 -12.67 10.07 0.79
N PRO A 276 -11.96 9.58 -0.25
CA PRO A 276 -12.03 10.19 -1.56
C PRO A 276 -13.47 10.24 -2.05
N SER A 277 -13.83 11.27 -2.82
CA SER A 277 -15.21 11.42 -3.25
C SER A 277 -15.69 10.18 -4.01
N LYS A 278 -16.96 9.76 -3.79
CA LYS A 278 -17.55 8.59 -4.48
C LYS A 278 -17.43 8.64 -6.01
N ARG A 279 -17.35 9.84 -6.59
CA ARG A 279 -17.14 10.06 -8.03
C ARG A 279 -15.71 9.72 -8.47
N LEU A 280 -14.72 10.00 -7.64
CA LEU A 280 -13.33 9.62 -7.89
C LEU A 280 -13.16 8.11 -7.71
N LEU A 281 -13.75 7.52 -6.66
CA LEU A 281 -13.66 6.07 -6.43
C LEU A 281 -14.22 5.24 -7.59
N GLN A 282 -15.17 5.76 -8.37
CA GLN A 282 -15.72 5.08 -9.54
C GLN A 282 -14.75 4.96 -10.73
N SER A 283 -13.71 5.79 -10.80
CA SER A 283 -12.70 5.65 -11.85
C SER A 283 -11.68 4.56 -11.53
N PHE A 284 -11.53 4.17 -10.26
CA PHE A 284 -10.52 3.20 -9.82
C PHE A 284 -11.11 1.82 -9.58
N SER A 285 -10.35 0.79 -9.95
CA SER A 285 -10.54 -0.56 -9.40
C SER A 285 -9.90 -0.62 -8.01
N ILE A 286 -10.70 -0.89 -6.97
CA ILE A 286 -10.24 -0.89 -5.58
C ILE A 286 -9.88 -2.31 -5.15
N PHE A 287 -8.66 -2.50 -4.66
CA PHE A 287 -8.24 -3.73 -3.98
C PHE A 287 -7.86 -3.45 -2.54
N THR A 288 -8.19 -4.38 -1.66
CA THR A 288 -7.82 -4.32 -0.23
C THR A 288 -6.79 -5.40 0.03
N LEU A 289 -5.56 -5.00 0.36
CA LEU A 289 -4.54 -5.96 0.78
C LEU A 289 -4.79 -6.37 2.24
N PRO A 290 -4.90 -7.67 2.53
CA PRO A 290 -5.04 -8.18 3.89
C PRO A 290 -3.73 -8.03 4.64
N ASP A 291 -3.81 -8.01 5.97
CA ASP A 291 -2.61 -8.08 6.80
C ASP A 291 -1.94 -9.45 6.65
N PRO A 292 -0.61 -9.50 6.51
CA PRO A 292 0.10 -10.75 6.28
C PRO A 292 -0.03 -11.66 7.51
N ALA A 293 -0.36 -12.93 7.27
CA ALA A 293 -0.46 -13.92 8.32
C ALA A 293 0.90 -14.17 8.99
N ALA A 294 0.90 -14.57 10.27
CA ALA A 294 2.14 -14.86 11.01
C ALA A 294 3.05 -15.89 10.30
N LYS A 295 2.45 -16.90 9.65
CA LYS A 295 3.19 -17.89 8.84
C LYS A 295 3.90 -17.25 7.64
N GLN A 296 3.26 -16.29 6.97
CA GLN A 296 3.85 -15.57 5.85
C GLN A 296 4.98 -14.65 6.32
N LEU A 297 4.79 -13.94 7.44
CA LEU A 297 5.84 -13.12 8.04
C LEU A 297 7.05 -13.97 8.44
N PHE A 298 6.83 -15.12 9.07
CA PHE A 298 7.90 -16.07 9.37
C PHE A 298 8.66 -16.48 8.12
N HIS A 299 7.96 -16.80 7.03
CA HIS A 299 8.59 -17.15 5.77
C HIS A 299 9.42 -15.99 5.19
N ILE A 300 8.86 -14.77 5.13
CA ILE A 300 9.53 -13.55 4.64
C ILE A 300 10.82 -13.29 5.43
N TYR A 301 10.75 -13.20 6.76
CA TYR A 301 11.92 -12.89 7.58
C TYR A 301 12.93 -14.04 7.61
N SER A 302 12.47 -15.29 7.50
CA SER A 302 13.39 -16.44 7.37
C SER A 302 14.24 -16.39 6.12
N ILE A 303 13.67 -16.00 4.97
CA ILE A 303 14.43 -15.84 3.72
C ILE A 303 15.39 -14.66 3.85
N ARG A 304 14.92 -13.52 4.36
CA ARG A 304 15.73 -12.30 4.47
C ARG A 304 16.95 -12.52 5.37
N LEU A 305 16.75 -13.08 6.56
CA LEU A 305 17.84 -13.38 7.50
C LEU A 305 18.72 -14.52 7.00
N ARG A 306 18.17 -15.54 6.33
CA ARG A 306 18.99 -16.61 5.74
C ARG A 306 19.94 -16.08 4.67
N ARG A 307 19.47 -15.20 3.79
CA ARG A 307 20.33 -14.57 2.77
C ARG A 307 21.47 -13.80 3.42
N PHE A 308 21.17 -13.02 4.47
CA PHE A 308 22.17 -12.30 5.24
C PHE A 308 23.21 -13.23 5.88
N LEU A 309 22.75 -14.26 6.59
CA LEU A 309 23.64 -15.23 7.26
C LEU A 309 24.45 -16.10 6.29
N ASN A 310 24.02 -16.24 5.04
CA ASN A 310 24.76 -16.95 4.00
C ASN A 310 25.70 -16.03 3.22
N SER A 311 25.37 -14.73 3.10
CA SER A 311 26.21 -13.74 2.41
C SER A 311 27.49 -13.42 3.16
N LEU A 312 27.47 -13.59 4.48
CA LEU A 312 28.60 -13.40 5.38
C LEU A 312 28.97 -14.76 5.97
N GLU A 313 30.26 -15.04 6.12
CA GLU A 313 30.77 -16.34 6.62
C GLU A 313 30.56 -16.48 8.14
N PHE A 314 29.30 -16.51 8.60
CA PHE A 314 28.97 -16.71 10.01
C PHE A 314 29.22 -18.16 10.47
N SER A 315 29.51 -18.30 11.77
CA SER A 315 29.64 -19.59 12.46
C SER A 315 28.43 -20.51 12.20
N VAL A 316 28.68 -21.82 12.20
CA VAL A 316 27.64 -22.85 12.02
C VAL A 316 26.55 -22.71 13.09
N ASP A 317 26.92 -22.34 14.31
CA ASP A 317 25.99 -22.22 15.44
C ASP A 317 24.99 -21.08 15.23
N VAL A 318 25.47 -19.93 14.74
CA VAL A 318 24.63 -18.77 14.39
C VAL A 318 23.69 -19.11 13.23
N ARG A 319 24.18 -19.80 12.20
CA ARG A 319 23.36 -20.24 11.06
C ARG A 319 22.28 -21.24 11.46
N SER A 320 22.57 -22.14 12.41
CA SER A 320 21.59 -23.08 12.95
C SER A 320 20.47 -22.40 13.74
N SER A 321 20.78 -21.24 14.34
CA SER A 321 19.85 -20.44 15.15
C SER A 321 18.89 -19.55 14.35
N LEU A 322 18.91 -19.60 13.02
CA LEU A 322 18.08 -18.74 12.15
C LEU A 322 16.59 -18.82 12.48
N TYR A 323 16.01 -20.02 12.48
CA TYR A 323 14.56 -20.18 12.68
C TYR A 323 14.15 -19.79 14.10
N LEU A 324 15.04 -20.05 15.06
CA LEU A 324 14.89 -19.62 16.44
C LEU A 324 14.80 -18.09 16.51
N LEU A 325 15.75 -17.39 15.89
CA LEU A 325 15.81 -15.93 15.85
C LEU A 325 14.59 -15.30 15.18
N VAL A 326 14.12 -15.86 14.06
CA VAL A 326 12.89 -15.37 13.39
C VAL A 326 11.68 -15.56 14.30
N SER A 327 11.57 -16.72 14.96
CA SER A 327 10.47 -17.00 15.87
C SER A 327 10.46 -16.08 17.10
N THR A 328 11.63 -15.78 17.68
CA THR A 328 11.74 -14.87 18.82
C THR A 328 11.36 -13.44 18.44
N CYS A 329 11.79 -12.96 17.27
CA CYS A 329 11.41 -11.63 16.75
C CYS A 329 9.89 -11.50 16.62
N LEU A 330 9.23 -12.48 16.00
CA LEU A 330 7.78 -12.48 15.82
C LEU A 330 7.03 -12.55 17.15
N VAL A 331 7.44 -13.47 18.03
CA VAL A 331 6.78 -13.64 19.34
C VAL A 331 6.93 -12.39 20.19
N MET A 332 8.10 -11.75 20.18
CA MET A 332 8.30 -10.49 20.91
C MET A 332 7.39 -9.39 20.35
N TYR A 333 7.37 -9.21 19.03
CA TYR A 333 6.50 -8.23 18.38
C TYR A 333 5.01 -8.43 18.73
N TYR A 334 4.49 -9.65 18.61
CA TYR A 334 3.08 -9.93 18.93
C TYR A 334 2.77 -9.76 20.41
N ARG A 335 3.66 -10.18 21.32
CA ARG A 335 3.48 -9.98 22.77
C ARG A 335 3.41 -8.52 23.14
N ILE A 336 4.30 -7.69 22.59
CA ILE A 336 4.31 -6.24 22.84
C ILE A 336 3.05 -5.59 22.27
N SER A 337 2.70 -5.93 21.03
CA SER A 337 1.54 -5.33 20.35
C SER A 337 0.21 -5.61 21.05
N ILE A 338 0.10 -6.75 21.75
CA ILE A 338 -1.11 -7.15 22.48
C ILE A 338 -1.13 -6.59 23.92
N ASN A 339 0.03 -6.48 24.58
CA ASN A 339 0.07 -6.11 26.00
C ASN A 339 0.32 -4.63 26.24
N ILE A 340 0.93 -3.93 25.29
CA ILE A 340 1.28 -2.51 25.40
C ILE A 340 0.50 -1.72 24.34
N LEU A 341 -0.75 -1.36 24.68
CA LEU A 341 -1.64 -0.62 23.78
C LEU A 341 -1.46 0.89 23.90
N SER A 342 -1.49 1.57 22.75
CA SER A 342 -1.59 3.02 22.67
C SER A 342 -2.86 3.51 23.38
N THR A 343 -2.71 4.47 24.29
CA THR A 343 -3.84 5.22 24.86
C THR A 343 -3.67 6.71 24.52
N PRO A 344 -4.72 7.54 24.58
CA PRO A 344 -4.57 8.99 24.33
C PRO A 344 -3.48 9.65 25.19
N SER A 345 -3.22 9.11 26.39
CA SER A 345 -2.15 9.54 27.29
C SER A 345 -0.78 8.90 26.99
N LYS A 346 -0.73 7.83 26.18
CA LYS A 346 0.48 7.06 25.82
C LYS A 346 0.51 6.82 24.30
N VAL A 347 1.22 7.68 23.55
CA VAL A 347 1.15 7.72 22.08
C VAL A 347 2.17 6.79 21.39
N HIS A 348 2.45 5.60 21.94
CA HIS A 348 3.28 4.61 21.25
C HIS A 348 2.38 3.67 20.42
N ILE A 349 2.59 3.61 19.10
CA ILE A 349 1.88 2.68 18.21
C ILE A 349 2.90 1.72 17.61
N PHE A 350 2.72 0.42 17.84
CA PHE A 350 3.56 -0.63 17.26
C PHE A 350 2.92 -1.17 15.98
N ASN A 351 3.72 -1.32 14.93
CA ASN A 351 3.28 -1.87 13.64
C ASN A 351 4.32 -2.81 13.04
N LEU A 352 4.00 -3.43 11.90
CA LEU A 352 4.91 -4.35 11.22
C LEU A 352 6.24 -3.70 10.79
N SER A 353 6.34 -2.36 10.77
CA SER A 353 7.62 -1.68 10.52
C SER A 353 8.61 -1.87 11.66
N ASP A 354 8.14 -2.02 12.90
CA ASP A 354 9.01 -2.22 14.04
C ASP A 354 9.66 -3.61 14.01
N LEU A 355 8.94 -4.61 13.52
CA LEU A 355 9.51 -5.92 13.20
C LEU A 355 10.55 -5.84 12.07
N ALA A 356 10.32 -5.01 11.05
CA ALA A 356 11.28 -4.80 9.97
C ALA A 356 12.56 -4.10 10.46
N LYS A 357 12.42 -3.10 11.34
CA LYS A 357 13.55 -2.44 12.02
C LYS A 357 14.33 -3.41 12.89
N LEU A 358 13.65 -4.31 13.60
CA LEU A 358 14.28 -5.32 14.46
C LEU A 358 15.14 -6.27 13.63
N ALA A 359 14.58 -6.79 12.53
CA ALA A 359 15.34 -7.60 11.60
C ALA A 359 16.51 -6.82 10.99
N GLN A 360 16.31 -5.55 10.63
CA GLN A 360 17.37 -4.70 10.06
C GLN A 360 18.48 -4.37 11.06
N GLY A 361 18.18 -4.17 12.34
CA GLY A 361 19.17 -3.96 13.39
C GLY A 361 20.06 -5.18 13.56
N ILE A 362 19.45 -6.36 13.64
CA ILE A 362 20.20 -7.63 13.71
C ILE A 362 21.08 -7.85 12.46
N MET A 363 20.62 -7.42 11.29
CA MET A 363 21.39 -7.49 10.03
C MET A 363 22.56 -6.49 9.95
N GLN A 364 22.82 -5.66 10.95
CA GLN A 364 23.98 -4.76 10.95
C GLN A 364 25.25 -5.41 11.50
N VAL A 365 25.13 -6.56 12.16
CA VAL A 365 26.25 -7.21 12.85
C VAL A 365 27.25 -7.83 11.88
N SER A 366 28.53 -7.80 12.26
CA SER A 366 29.62 -8.47 11.51
C SER A 366 29.89 -9.89 12.04
N PRO A 367 30.34 -10.83 11.20
CA PRO A 367 30.61 -12.21 11.62
C PRO A 367 31.74 -12.33 12.64
N MET A 368 32.63 -11.33 12.73
CA MET A 368 33.71 -11.30 13.72
C MET A 368 33.21 -11.06 15.15
N ASN A 369 32.04 -10.42 15.29
CA ASN A 369 31.49 -10.00 16.58
C ASN A 369 30.42 -10.95 17.12
N THR A 370 29.95 -11.91 16.31
CA THR A 370 28.93 -12.89 16.70
C THR A 370 29.40 -14.30 16.37
N THR A 371 30.19 -14.85 17.29
CA THR A 371 30.69 -16.22 17.22
C THR A 371 29.68 -17.23 17.76
N ASP A 372 28.99 -16.85 18.85
CA ASP A 372 28.22 -17.78 19.66
C ASP A 372 26.72 -17.45 19.69
N GLN A 373 25.91 -18.46 20.03
CA GLN A 373 24.48 -18.30 20.24
C GLN A 373 24.16 -17.30 21.36
N GLU A 374 25.03 -17.16 22.36
CA GLU A 374 24.88 -16.19 23.44
C GLU A 374 25.02 -14.75 22.95
N CYS A 375 26.05 -14.46 22.15
CA CYS A 375 26.24 -13.14 21.51
C CYS A 375 25.06 -12.78 20.60
N LEU A 376 24.45 -13.78 19.95
CA LEU A 376 23.24 -13.56 19.15
C LEU A 376 22.02 -13.21 20.03
N ALA A 377 21.89 -13.85 21.20
CA ALA A 377 20.83 -13.55 22.15
C ALA A 377 20.97 -12.15 22.78
N THR A 378 22.20 -11.74 23.10
CA THR A 378 22.48 -10.38 23.61
C THR A 378 22.22 -9.31 22.55
N LEU A 379 22.60 -9.56 21.30
CA LEU A 379 22.27 -8.69 20.16
C LEU A 379 20.76 -8.53 19.98
N PHE A 380 20.03 -9.65 19.99
CA PHE A 380 18.57 -9.65 19.91
C PHE A 380 17.94 -8.82 21.05
N ALA A 381 18.42 -9.01 22.29
CA ALA A 381 17.93 -8.25 23.44
C ALA A 381 18.22 -6.76 23.30
N HIS A 382 19.43 -6.39 22.85
CA HIS A 382 19.81 -5.00 22.61
C HIS A 382 18.92 -4.32 21.57
N GLU A 383 18.67 -4.97 20.43
CA GLU A 383 17.80 -4.39 19.39
C GLU A 383 16.33 -4.30 19.84
N CYS A 384 15.86 -5.25 20.67
CA CYS A 384 14.54 -5.14 21.29
C CYS A 384 14.43 -3.91 22.20
N LEU A 385 15.47 -3.61 22.99
CA LEU A 385 15.50 -2.42 23.85
C LEU A 385 15.41 -1.14 23.02
N ARG A 386 16.26 -1.01 22.01
CA ARG A 386 16.33 0.17 21.15
C ARG A 386 15.03 0.46 20.39
N ILE A 387 14.32 -0.57 19.95
CA ILE A 387 13.12 -0.40 19.12
C ILE A 387 11.87 -0.21 19.96
N PHE A 388 11.75 -0.99 21.04
CA PHE A 388 10.53 -1.03 21.84
C PHE A 388 10.68 -0.24 23.14
N ALA A 389 11.73 -0.47 23.93
CA ALA A 389 11.87 0.11 25.26
C ALA A 389 12.06 1.63 25.21
N ASP A 390 12.83 2.15 24.25
CA ASP A 390 13.05 3.61 24.07
C ASP A 390 11.75 4.41 23.83
N ARG A 391 10.67 3.73 23.42
CA ARG A 391 9.35 4.33 23.18
C ARG A 391 8.43 4.28 24.41
N LEU A 392 8.81 3.54 25.44
CA LEU A 392 8.04 3.37 26.66
C LEU A 392 8.48 4.38 27.71
N VAL A 393 7.53 5.16 28.22
CA VAL A 393 7.80 6.22 29.20
C VAL A 393 7.46 5.77 30.62
N THR A 394 6.50 4.85 30.78
CA THR A 394 6.02 4.43 32.10
C THR A 394 6.81 3.23 32.63
N GLU A 395 7.26 3.31 33.89
CA GLU A 395 7.99 2.22 34.56
C GLU A 395 7.20 0.89 34.60
N SER A 396 5.87 0.96 34.70
CA SER A 396 5.01 -0.23 34.63
C SER A 396 5.13 -0.95 33.28
N ASP A 397 5.14 -0.19 32.19
CA ASP A 397 5.17 -0.73 30.83
C ASP A 397 6.57 -1.29 30.53
N LEU A 398 7.62 -0.61 31.03
CA LEU A 398 8.99 -1.10 31.00
C LEU A 398 9.15 -2.41 31.78
N ALA A 399 8.57 -2.52 32.98
CA ALA A 399 8.62 -3.75 33.77
C ALA A 399 7.92 -4.93 33.06
N ILE A 400 6.76 -4.67 32.43
CA ILE A 400 6.04 -5.67 31.61
C ILE A 400 6.90 -6.08 30.41
N PHE A 401 7.52 -5.11 29.72
CA PHE A 401 8.42 -5.36 28.60
C PHE A 401 9.60 -6.25 29.01
N TYR A 402 10.31 -5.91 30.09
CA TYR A 402 11.46 -6.69 30.58
C TYR A 402 11.07 -8.12 30.96
N LYS A 403 9.89 -8.30 31.58
CA LYS A 403 9.35 -9.63 31.87
C LYS A 403 9.14 -10.45 30.58
N HIS A 404 8.57 -9.84 29.54
CA HIS A 404 8.37 -10.53 28.26
C HIS A 404 9.68 -10.80 27.52
N LEU A 405 10.65 -9.89 27.58
CA LEU A 405 11.96 -10.07 26.96
C LEU A 405 12.70 -11.25 27.60
N ASN A 406 12.81 -11.26 28.94
CA ASN A 406 13.41 -12.37 29.69
C ASN A 406 12.72 -13.71 29.41
N ALA A 407 11.39 -13.73 29.43
CA ALA A 407 10.64 -14.95 29.15
C ALA A 407 10.90 -15.48 27.72
N THR A 408 11.04 -14.60 26.73
CA THR A 408 11.28 -14.98 25.33
C THR A 408 12.70 -15.47 25.13
N VAL A 409 13.71 -14.80 25.70
CA VAL A 409 15.10 -15.24 25.60
C VAL A 409 15.29 -16.58 26.30
N ASN A 410 14.77 -16.74 27.52
CA ASN A 410 14.84 -18.00 28.27
C ASN A 410 14.14 -19.15 27.55
N SER A 411 12.97 -18.93 26.95
CA SER A 411 12.21 -20.02 26.31
C SER A 411 12.87 -20.54 25.03
N TYR A 412 13.49 -19.65 24.25
CA TYR A 412 14.03 -19.97 22.94
C TYR A 412 15.54 -20.25 22.97
N PHE A 413 16.33 -19.35 23.56
CA PHE A 413 17.78 -19.50 23.62
C PHE A 413 18.25 -20.32 24.83
N LYS A 414 17.39 -20.53 25.85
CA LYS A 414 17.73 -21.20 27.12
C LYS A 414 18.86 -20.50 27.89
N ILE A 415 19.02 -19.20 27.69
CA ILE A 415 20.03 -18.36 28.32
C ILE A 415 19.33 -17.36 29.24
N SER A 416 19.78 -17.28 30.49
CA SER A 416 19.39 -16.21 31.41
C SER A 416 20.29 -15.00 31.22
N LEU A 417 19.71 -13.89 30.76
CA LEU A 417 20.42 -12.62 30.62
C LEU A 417 20.09 -11.66 31.78
N ASP A 418 21.12 -11.03 32.34
CA ASP A 418 20.96 -9.95 33.34
C ASP A 418 20.58 -8.64 32.64
N ILE A 419 19.27 -8.42 32.42
CA ILE A 419 18.77 -7.22 31.70
C ILE A 419 19.12 -5.90 32.42
N SER A 420 19.34 -5.92 33.74
CA SER A 420 19.77 -4.73 34.50
C SER A 420 21.08 -4.13 33.99
N LYS A 421 21.98 -4.94 33.40
CA LYS A 421 23.21 -4.45 32.76
C LYS A 421 22.94 -3.70 31.46
N TYR A 422 21.79 -3.90 30.83
CA TYR A 422 21.43 -3.35 29.52
C TYR A 422 20.59 -2.08 29.61
N SER A 423 19.96 -1.81 30.75
CA SER A 423 19.20 -0.56 30.97
C SER A 423 20.11 0.64 31.17
N GLU A 424 21.31 0.43 31.72
CA GLU A 424 22.23 1.52 32.04
C GLU A 424 23.16 1.86 30.86
N ASN A 425 23.63 0.85 30.11
CA ASN A 425 24.60 1.04 29.03
C ASN A 425 24.22 0.28 27.75
N PRO A 426 24.32 0.91 26.56
CA PRO A 426 24.13 0.22 25.29
C PRO A 426 25.23 -0.81 25.05
N LEU A 427 24.81 -2.04 24.72
CA LEU A 427 25.72 -3.14 24.45
C LEU A 427 26.35 -3.14 23.07
N PHE A 428 25.69 -2.58 22.07
CA PHE A 428 26.21 -2.56 20.71
C PHE A 428 26.27 -1.13 20.22
N CYS A 429 27.32 -0.81 19.47
CA CYS A 429 27.53 0.52 18.91
C CYS A 429 28.14 0.44 17.52
N ASN A 430 27.95 1.52 16.76
CA ASN A 430 28.43 1.65 15.38
C ASN A 430 29.40 2.83 15.17
N PHE A 431 29.89 3.43 16.26
CA PHE A 431 30.59 4.72 16.22
C PHE A 431 31.98 4.70 16.89
N LEU A 432 32.47 3.53 17.32
CA LEU A 432 33.78 3.41 17.96
C LEU A 432 34.95 3.63 17.00
N LYS A 433 34.79 3.31 15.70
CA LYS A 433 35.80 3.54 14.67
C LYS A 433 35.22 4.45 13.59
N SER A 434 35.98 5.47 13.19
CA SER A 434 35.58 6.46 12.18
C SER A 434 35.54 5.88 10.76
N ASP A 435 36.46 4.96 10.46
CA ASP A 435 36.74 4.51 9.10
C ASP A 435 35.86 3.32 8.69
N ASP A 436 35.57 2.44 9.64
CA ASP A 436 34.70 1.27 9.47
C ASP A 436 33.59 1.32 10.52
N ARG A 437 32.40 1.77 10.09
CA ARG A 437 31.16 1.74 10.87
C ARG A 437 30.69 0.29 11.03
N LEU A 438 31.41 -0.46 11.85
CA LEU A 438 31.08 -1.83 12.22
C LEU A 438 30.21 -1.83 13.47
N TYR A 439 29.09 -2.56 13.39
CA TYR A 439 28.23 -2.78 14.54
C TYR A 439 28.87 -3.84 15.44
N GLN A 440 29.35 -3.41 16.61
CA GLN A 440 30.16 -4.25 17.50
C GLN A 440 29.72 -4.17 18.95
N GLN A 441 29.96 -5.26 19.68
CA GLN A 441 29.69 -5.34 21.10
C GLN A 441 30.66 -4.43 21.88
N LEU A 442 30.12 -3.72 22.85
CA LEU A 442 30.82 -2.84 23.74
C LEU A 442 31.35 -3.64 24.94
N ASN A 443 32.66 -3.61 25.13
CA ASN A 443 33.29 -4.23 26.30
C ASN A 443 33.38 -3.26 27.49
N ASP A 444 33.48 -1.95 27.22
CA ASP A 444 33.62 -0.92 28.25
C ASP A 444 32.93 0.39 27.83
N TRP A 445 32.09 0.93 28.72
CA TRP A 445 31.37 2.20 28.52
C TRP A 445 32.32 3.40 28.45
N HIS A 446 33.45 3.36 29.14
CA HIS A 446 34.40 4.47 29.15
C HIS A 446 35.00 4.76 27.76
N GLN A 447 35.09 3.74 26.90
CA GLN A 447 35.55 3.90 25.51
C GLN A 447 34.54 4.67 24.65
N CYS A 448 33.24 4.58 24.94
CA CYS A 448 32.24 5.43 24.30
C CYS A 448 32.38 6.89 24.73
N CYS A 449 32.56 7.14 26.02
CA CYS A 449 32.68 8.49 26.56
C CYS A 449 33.84 9.26 25.93
N SER A 450 35.00 8.61 25.72
CA SER A 450 36.15 9.25 25.08
C SER A 450 35.88 9.67 23.63
N VAL A 451 35.17 8.83 22.87
CA VAL A 451 34.75 9.17 21.50
C VAL A 451 33.76 10.35 21.51
N PHE A 452 32.76 10.35 22.40
CA PHE A 452 31.81 11.46 22.48
C PHE A 452 32.47 12.78 22.90
N LEU A 453 33.43 12.74 23.84
CA LEU A 453 34.22 13.90 24.23
C LEU A 453 35.11 14.41 23.08
N ALA A 454 35.70 13.50 22.30
CA ALA A 454 36.46 13.90 21.11
C ALA A 454 35.55 14.59 20.07
N VAL A 455 34.33 14.09 19.86
CA VAL A 455 33.36 14.73 18.94
C VAL A 455 32.89 16.10 19.48
N SER A 456 32.68 16.26 20.79
CA SER A 456 32.29 17.56 21.36
C SER A 456 33.40 18.60 21.22
N GLN A 457 34.66 18.20 21.45
CA GLN A 457 35.82 19.07 21.26
C GLN A 457 35.97 19.52 19.80
N ILE A 458 35.68 18.64 18.82
CA ILE A 458 35.70 19.00 17.39
C ILE A 458 34.61 20.05 17.06
N ARG A 459 33.41 19.95 17.66
CA ARG A 459 32.35 20.95 17.48
C ARG A 459 32.72 22.31 18.04
N GLU A 460 33.30 22.35 19.25
CA GLU A 460 33.78 23.61 19.84
C GLU A 460 34.86 24.28 18.98
N ILE A 461 35.74 23.50 18.34
CA ILE A 461 36.77 24.02 17.43
C ILE A 461 36.17 24.48 16.09
N GLY A 462 35.08 23.86 15.63
CA GLY A 462 34.34 24.27 14.44
C GLY A 462 33.66 25.64 14.61
N ASP A 463 32.96 25.82 15.73
CA ASP A 463 32.30 27.10 16.06
C ASP A 463 33.31 28.24 16.32
N LEU A 464 34.55 27.91 16.71
CA LEU A 464 35.65 28.87 16.84
C LEU A 464 36.35 29.24 15.52
N ARG A 465 36.12 28.50 14.43
CA ARG A 465 36.64 28.84 13.08
C ARG A 465 35.70 29.74 12.29
N ASP A 466 34.43 29.81 12.70
CA ASP A 466 33.39 30.66 12.10
C ASP A 466 33.18 31.99 12.87
N LEU A 467 34.05 32.28 13.84
CA LEU A 467 34.24 33.58 14.51
C LEU A 467 35.56 34.21 14.05
#